data_AF-A0A534J9I5-F1
#
_entry.id   AF-A0A534J9I5-F1
#
_cell.length_a   1.000
_cell.length_b   1.000
_cell.length_c   1.000
_cell.angle_alpha   90.00
_cell.angle_beta   90.00
_cell.angle_gamma   90.00
#
_symmetry.space_group_name_H-M   'P 1'
#
loop_
_entity.id
_entity.type
_entity.pdbx_description
1 polymer ?
#
loop_
_entity_poly.entity_id
_entity_poly.type
_entity_poly.pdbx_seq_one_letter_code
_entity_poly.pdbx_strand_id
1 'polypeptide(L)'
;MSFRINPSIEKLFGSKTRAKVLGLLANSLEPKTGYALSKALDIGPPKVYPILKALESAGFLESIVSGPGFKRYFLRDDNLRQFLRKKVRIAFEEDWFRPEMMRERRAALASAKRLTFKVPKGTARSPKGLANRVEFIRPREKDLALARIAKKRRRRGTVQSE
;
A
#
# COMPACT_ATOMS: atom_id res chain seq x y z
N MET A 1 18.51 8.64 -33.22
CA MET A 1 17.50 9.56 -32.64
C MET A 1 17.59 9.51 -31.12
N SER A 2 18.01 10.60 -30.46
CA SER A 2 18.03 10.65 -28.99
C SER A 2 16.62 10.92 -28.48
N PHE A 3 16.03 9.98 -27.76
CA PHE A 3 14.74 10.17 -27.10
C PHE A 3 14.93 11.20 -25.98
N ARG A 4 14.59 12.48 -26.22
CA ARG A 4 14.61 13.51 -25.19
C ARG A 4 13.33 13.38 -24.37
N ILE A 5 13.42 12.76 -23.21
CA ILE A 5 12.32 12.71 -22.25
C ILE A 5 12.05 14.15 -21.80
N ASN A 6 10.78 14.56 -21.80
CA ASN A 6 10.39 15.87 -21.29
C ASN A 6 10.83 15.95 -19.81
N PRO A 7 11.58 16.98 -19.39
CA PRO A 7 12.10 17.09 -18.02
C PRO A 7 10.99 17.10 -16.96
N SER A 8 9.76 17.45 -17.33
CA SER A 8 8.59 17.32 -16.45
C SER A 8 8.24 15.86 -16.13
N ILE A 9 8.53 14.90 -17.00
CA ILE A 9 8.29 13.46 -16.77
C ILE A 9 9.24 12.91 -15.71
N GLU A 10 10.46 13.44 -15.59
CA GLU A 10 11.36 13.07 -14.49
C GLU A 10 10.75 13.46 -13.13
N LYS A 11 9.92 14.52 -13.09
CA LYS A 11 9.16 14.88 -11.89
C LYS A 11 8.04 13.89 -11.56
N LEU A 12 7.66 12.95 -12.43
CA LEU A 12 6.71 11.88 -12.08
C LEU A 12 7.40 10.70 -11.37
N PHE A 13 8.62 10.37 -11.76
CA PHE A 13 9.30 9.15 -11.34
C PHE A 13 10.52 9.45 -10.44
N GLY A 14 11.14 8.43 -9.84
CA GLY A 14 12.36 8.60 -9.03
C GLY A 14 12.17 8.84 -7.53
N SER A 15 10.95 8.83 -6.99
CA SER A 15 10.70 8.83 -5.54
C SER A 15 9.63 7.83 -5.14
N LYS A 16 9.92 6.98 -4.15
CA LYS A 16 8.97 6.00 -3.60
C LYS A 16 7.70 6.66 -3.07
N THR A 17 7.86 7.78 -2.35
CA THR A 17 6.75 8.57 -1.80
C THR A 17 5.87 9.13 -2.92
N ARG A 18 6.49 9.62 -4.00
CA ARG A 18 5.77 10.18 -5.14
C ARG A 18 4.99 9.12 -5.90
N ALA A 19 5.61 7.97 -6.16
CA ALA A 19 4.94 6.82 -6.77
C ALA A 19 3.73 6.38 -5.92
N LYS A 20 3.86 6.40 -4.59
CA LYS A 20 2.74 6.11 -3.68
C LYS A 20 1.58 7.10 -3.82
N VAL A 21 1.87 8.40 -3.81
CA VAL A 21 0.86 9.46 -4.00
C VAL A 21 0.17 9.34 -5.36
N LEU A 22 0.93 9.16 -6.43
CA LEU A 22 0.41 8.99 -7.79
C LEU A 22 -0.42 7.71 -7.94
N GLY A 23 0.03 6.59 -7.37
CA GLY A 23 -0.71 5.33 -7.40
C GLY A 23 -2.05 5.43 -6.67
N LEU A 24 -2.08 6.11 -5.52
CA LEU A 24 -3.32 6.35 -4.78
C LEU A 24 -4.28 7.26 -5.55
N LEU A 25 -3.78 8.35 -6.13
CA LEU A 25 -4.60 9.25 -6.94
C LEU A 25 -5.09 8.59 -8.23
N ALA A 26 -4.30 7.71 -8.85
CA ALA A 26 -4.72 6.98 -10.04
C ALA A 26 -5.83 5.96 -9.76
N ASN A 27 -5.84 5.37 -8.56
CA ASN A 27 -6.89 4.45 -8.12
C ASN A 27 -8.16 5.16 -7.66
N SER A 28 -8.08 6.44 -7.26
CA SER A 28 -9.25 7.18 -6.83
C SER A 28 -10.02 7.80 -7.99
N LEU A 29 -11.36 7.67 -7.95
CA LEU A 29 -12.25 8.39 -8.87
C LEU A 29 -12.55 9.80 -8.36
N GLU A 30 -12.43 10.03 -7.05
CA GLU A 30 -12.76 11.29 -6.41
C GLU A 30 -11.51 12.13 -6.10
N PRO A 31 -11.59 13.46 -6.23
CA PRO A 31 -10.53 14.37 -5.80
C PRO A 31 -10.23 14.22 -4.31
N LYS A 32 -8.96 13.99 -3.94
CA LYS A 32 -8.53 13.80 -2.54
C LYS A 32 -7.77 15.01 -2.00
N THR A 33 -7.96 15.33 -0.73
CA THR A 33 -7.17 16.36 -0.05
C THR A 33 -5.75 15.85 0.26
N GLY A 34 -4.79 16.77 0.42
CA GLY A 34 -3.44 16.42 0.85
C GLY A 34 -3.41 15.68 2.20
N TYR A 35 -4.30 16.05 3.12
CA TYR A 35 -4.47 15.37 4.39
C TYR A 35 -5.00 13.94 4.24
N ALA A 36 -6.01 13.73 3.37
CA ALA A 36 -6.54 12.39 3.10
C ALA A 36 -5.47 11.48 2.48
N LEU A 37 -4.64 12.01 1.58
CA LEU A 37 -3.51 11.28 0.99
C LEU A 37 -2.43 10.93 2.03
N SER A 38 -2.12 11.88 2.91
CA SER A 38 -1.18 11.69 4.02
C SER A 38 -1.63 10.57 4.96
N LYS A 39 -2.90 10.60 5.39
CA LYS A 39 -3.49 9.57 6.26
C LYS A 39 -3.52 8.21 5.57
N ALA A 40 -3.95 8.15 4.31
CA ALA A 40 -4.02 6.89 3.58
C ALA A 40 -2.65 6.25 3.38
N LEU A 41 -1.60 7.04 3.11
CA LEU A 41 -0.27 6.49 2.83
C LEU A 41 0.58 6.24 4.08
N ASP A 42 0.10 6.64 5.25
CA ASP A 42 0.88 6.74 6.50
C ASP A 42 2.18 7.55 6.30
N ILE A 43 2.03 8.71 5.65
CA ILE A 43 3.13 9.63 5.35
C ILE A 43 2.79 11.00 5.88
N GLY A 44 3.65 11.59 6.69
CA GLY A 44 3.43 12.91 7.29
C GLY A 44 3.07 14.00 6.26
N PRO A 45 2.11 14.89 6.54
CA PRO A 45 1.66 15.91 5.61
C PRO A 45 2.80 16.81 5.04
N PRO A 46 3.83 17.21 5.82
CA PRO A 46 4.95 17.99 5.31
C PRO A 46 5.73 17.34 4.16
N LYS A 47 5.67 16.00 4.02
CA LYS A 47 6.28 15.28 2.90
C LYS A 47 5.36 15.18 1.69
N VAL A 48 4.04 15.20 1.89
CA VAL A 48 3.04 15.03 0.83
C VAL A 48 2.75 16.35 0.10
N TYR A 49 2.60 17.45 0.83
CA TYR A 49 2.26 18.75 0.22
C TYR A 49 3.28 19.27 -0.80
N PRO A 50 4.61 19.19 -0.57
CA PRO A 50 5.59 19.59 -1.59
C PRO A 50 5.50 18.75 -2.86
N ILE A 51 5.20 17.46 -2.73
CA ILE A 51 5.02 16.56 -3.87
C ILE A 51 3.77 16.96 -4.66
N LEU A 52 2.66 17.22 -4.00
CA LEU A 52 1.42 17.67 -4.66
C LEU A 52 1.61 18.99 -5.39
N LYS A 53 2.27 19.96 -4.74
CA LYS A 53 2.60 21.26 -5.37
C LYS A 53 3.50 21.10 -6.59
N ALA A 54 4.50 20.23 -6.51
CA ALA A 54 5.39 19.95 -7.64
C ALA A 54 4.64 19.29 -8.81
N LEU A 55 3.76 18.33 -8.54
CA LEU A 55 2.96 17.63 -9.55
C LEU A 55 1.88 18.52 -10.18
N GLU A 56 1.24 19.39 -9.38
CA GLU A 56 0.31 20.43 -9.83
C GLU A 56 1.05 21.44 -10.75
N SER A 57 2.21 21.94 -10.32
CA SER A 57 3.01 22.89 -11.12
C SER A 57 3.51 22.31 -12.44
N ALA A 58 3.67 20.98 -12.51
CA ALA A 58 4.06 20.27 -13.71
C ALA A 58 2.87 19.88 -14.61
N GLY A 59 1.64 20.21 -14.20
CA GLY A 59 0.43 19.97 -14.99
C GLY A 59 -0.13 18.53 -14.94
N PHE A 60 0.41 17.67 -14.07
CA PHE A 60 -0.06 16.28 -13.94
C PHE A 60 -1.29 16.14 -13.04
N LEU A 61 -1.45 17.06 -12.09
CA LEU A 61 -2.59 17.11 -11.19
C LEU A 61 -3.40 18.37 -11.44
N GLU A 62 -4.71 18.23 -11.29
CA GLU A 62 -5.63 19.34 -11.25
C GLU A 62 -6.13 19.51 -9.82
N SER A 63 -6.23 20.78 -9.39
CA SER A 63 -6.68 21.12 -8.04
C SER A 63 -8.05 21.79 -8.09
N ILE A 64 -8.97 21.28 -7.28
CA ILE A 64 -10.31 21.85 -7.09
C ILE A 64 -10.33 22.48 -5.70
N VAL A 65 -10.66 23.77 -5.65
CA VAL A 65 -10.84 24.49 -4.38
C VAL A 65 -12.23 24.14 -3.85
N SER A 66 -12.27 23.43 -2.71
CA SER A 66 -13.51 22.92 -2.09
C SER A 66 -14.00 23.83 -0.95
N GLY A 67 -13.38 24.99 -0.74
CA GLY A 67 -13.62 25.92 0.36
C GLY A 67 -12.36 26.72 0.71
N PRO A 68 -12.43 27.68 1.65
CA PRO A 68 -11.27 28.48 2.04
C PRO A 68 -10.17 27.58 2.61
N GLY A 69 -9.03 27.52 1.92
CA GLY A 69 -7.84 26.75 2.32
C GLY A 69 -7.85 25.25 1.96
N PHE A 70 -8.94 24.70 1.41
CA PHE A 70 -9.04 23.27 1.11
C PHE A 70 -8.90 23.00 -0.39
N LYS A 71 -7.71 22.55 -0.81
CA LYS A 71 -7.47 22.00 -2.15
C LYS A 71 -7.67 20.48 -2.18
N ARG A 72 -8.45 20.01 -3.15
CA ARG A 72 -8.55 18.60 -3.52
C ARG A 72 -7.81 18.38 -4.85
N TYR A 73 -7.08 17.28 -4.96
CA TYR A 73 -6.25 16.97 -6.12
C TYR A 73 -6.79 15.73 -6.83
N PHE A 74 -6.78 15.75 -8.15
CA PHE A 74 -7.07 14.58 -8.98
C PHE A 74 -6.13 14.51 -10.19
N LEU A 75 -5.98 13.31 -10.76
CA LEU A 75 -5.16 13.09 -11.95
C LEU A 75 -5.97 13.45 -13.20
N ARG A 76 -5.52 14.45 -13.95
CA ARG A 76 -6.20 14.95 -15.16
C ARG A 76 -6.06 14.01 -16.35
N ASP A 77 -4.88 13.42 -16.52
CA ASP A 77 -4.56 12.58 -17.68
C ASP A 77 -5.00 11.13 -17.45
N ASP A 78 -5.98 10.69 -18.24
CA ASP A 78 -6.52 9.32 -18.20
C ASP A 78 -5.53 8.26 -18.72
N ASN A 79 -4.67 8.60 -19.68
CA ASN A 79 -3.64 7.69 -20.17
C ASN A 79 -2.60 7.44 -19.07
N LEU A 80 -2.18 8.51 -18.39
CA LEU A 80 -1.29 8.42 -17.24
C LEU A 80 -1.95 7.64 -16.09
N ARG A 81 -3.24 7.88 -15.83
CA ARG A 81 -4.01 7.12 -14.83
C ARG A 81 -4.03 5.63 -15.16
N GLN A 82 -4.30 5.26 -16.41
CA GLN A 82 -4.33 3.86 -16.84
C GLN A 82 -2.93 3.21 -16.75
N PHE A 83 -1.88 3.94 -17.11
CA PHE A 83 -0.50 3.48 -16.96
C PHE A 83 -0.14 3.24 -15.48
N LEU A 84 -0.46 4.18 -14.60
CA LEU A 84 -0.21 4.08 -13.16
C LEU A 84 -1.00 2.93 -12.55
N ARG A 85 -2.26 2.71 -12.94
CA ARG A 85 -3.04 1.54 -12.49
C ARG A 85 -2.39 0.20 -12.85
N LYS A 86 -1.79 0.11 -14.04
CA LYS A 86 -1.10 -1.10 -14.51
C LYS A 86 0.23 -1.35 -13.79
N LYS A 87 0.97 -0.29 -13.44
CA LYS A 87 2.36 -0.41 -12.94
C LYS A 87 2.53 -0.15 -11.44
N VAL A 88 1.69 0.69 -10.84
CA VAL A 88 1.78 1.15 -9.45
C VAL A 88 0.44 0.88 -8.77
N ARG A 89 0.15 -0.40 -8.54
CA ARG A 89 -1.13 -0.84 -7.98
C ARG A 89 -1.10 -0.77 -6.46
N ILE A 90 -1.61 0.32 -5.89
CA ILE A 90 -1.77 0.49 -4.44
C ILE A 90 -3.27 0.41 -4.12
N ALA A 91 -3.73 -0.80 -3.84
CA ALA A 91 -5.12 -1.04 -3.43
C ALA A 91 -5.21 -0.93 -1.91
N PHE A 92 -6.18 -0.15 -1.41
CA PHE A 92 -6.57 -0.11 -0.01
C PHE A 92 -7.65 -1.16 0.27
N GLU A 93 -7.80 -1.58 1.53
CA GLU A 93 -8.80 -2.58 1.93
C GLU A 93 -10.23 -2.12 1.62
N GLU A 94 -10.52 -0.83 1.83
CA GLU A 94 -11.80 -0.21 1.50
C GLU A 94 -12.11 -0.26 -0.01
N ASP A 95 -11.09 -0.10 -0.85
CA ASP A 95 -11.21 -0.17 -2.31
C ASP A 95 -11.27 -1.61 -2.83
N TRP A 96 -10.81 -2.57 -2.02
CA TRP A 96 -10.79 -3.99 -2.36
C TRP A 96 -12.19 -4.58 -2.51
N PHE A 97 -13.15 -4.06 -1.74
CA PHE A 97 -14.54 -4.53 -1.68
C PHE A 97 -15.52 -3.63 -2.45
N ARG A 98 -15.05 -2.58 -3.13
CA ARG A 98 -15.94 -1.74 -3.95
C ARG A 98 -16.60 -2.58 -5.07
N PRO A 99 -17.91 -2.43 -5.34
CA PRO A 99 -18.63 -3.26 -6.31
C PRO A 99 -18.01 -3.28 -7.71
N GLU A 100 -17.51 -2.14 -8.17
CA GLU A 100 -16.86 -1.96 -9.46
C GLU A 100 -15.55 -2.74 -9.55
N MET A 101 -14.71 -2.64 -8.51
CA MET A 101 -13.44 -3.35 -8.41
C MET A 101 -13.63 -4.87 -8.30
N MET A 102 -14.69 -5.30 -7.64
CA MET A 102 -15.10 -6.70 -7.57
C MET A 102 -15.54 -7.25 -8.94
N ARG A 103 -16.23 -6.44 -9.76
CA ARG A 103 -16.61 -6.81 -11.13
C ARG A 103 -15.37 -6.96 -12.02
N GLU A 104 -14.46 -5.99 -12.00
CA GLU A 104 -13.21 -6.06 -12.77
C GLU A 104 -12.38 -7.29 -12.39
N ARG A 105 -12.29 -7.62 -11.09
CA ARG A 105 -11.61 -8.83 -10.62
C ARG A 105 -12.26 -10.09 -11.10
N ARG A 106 -13.59 -10.20 -10.98
CA ARG A 106 -14.32 -11.38 -11.45
C ARG A 106 -14.10 -11.57 -12.94
N ALA A 107 -14.10 -10.50 -13.73
CA ALA A 107 -13.79 -10.54 -15.15
C ALA A 107 -12.35 -11.00 -15.40
N ALA A 108 -11.35 -10.38 -14.75
CA ALA A 108 -9.95 -10.76 -14.90
C ALA A 108 -9.67 -12.21 -14.48
N LEU A 109 -10.33 -12.69 -13.42
CA LEU A 109 -10.21 -14.07 -12.93
C LEU A 109 -10.89 -15.05 -13.88
N ALA A 110 -12.04 -14.68 -14.46
CA ALA A 110 -12.69 -15.46 -15.52
C ALA A 110 -11.81 -15.57 -16.77
N SER A 111 -11.12 -14.50 -17.16
CA SER A 111 -10.12 -14.52 -18.25
C SER A 111 -8.92 -15.41 -17.89
N ALA A 112 -8.42 -15.32 -16.65
CA ALA A 112 -7.28 -16.12 -16.19
C ALA A 112 -7.59 -17.61 -16.07
N LYS A 113 -8.83 -17.99 -15.75
CA LYS A 113 -9.28 -19.40 -15.76
C LYS A 113 -9.16 -20.07 -17.13
N ARG A 114 -9.13 -19.29 -18.22
CA ARG A 114 -8.92 -19.80 -19.59
C ARG A 114 -7.45 -20.07 -19.90
N LEU A 115 -6.52 -19.57 -19.07
CA LEU A 115 -5.10 -19.83 -19.23
C LEU A 115 -4.76 -21.16 -18.57
N THR A 116 -4.54 -22.18 -19.40
CA THR A 116 -4.07 -23.48 -18.96
C THR A 116 -2.58 -23.38 -18.60
N PHE A 117 -2.28 -23.05 -17.35
CA PHE A 117 -0.91 -23.13 -16.86
C PHE A 117 -0.55 -24.61 -16.69
N LYS A 118 0.40 -25.09 -17.50
CA LYS A 118 1.14 -26.32 -17.19
C LYS A 118 2.00 -26.01 -15.97
N VAL A 119 1.43 -26.14 -14.78
CA VAL A 119 2.20 -26.13 -13.54
C VAL A 119 3.17 -27.30 -13.65
N PRO A 120 4.50 -27.06 -13.65
CA PRO A 120 5.45 -28.17 -13.59
C PRO A 120 5.07 -28.96 -12.34
N LYS A 121 4.73 -30.25 -12.52
CA LYS A 121 4.47 -31.15 -11.41
C LYS A 121 5.76 -31.16 -10.59
N GLY A 122 5.80 -30.36 -9.52
CA GLY A 122 6.85 -30.41 -8.54
C GLY A 122 7.00 -31.87 -8.16
N THR A 123 8.22 -32.38 -8.28
CA THR A 123 8.56 -33.76 -7.96
C THR A 123 7.99 -34.09 -6.59
N ALA A 124 6.87 -34.82 -6.59
CA ALA A 124 6.31 -35.39 -5.39
C ALA A 124 7.30 -36.46 -4.91
N ARG A 125 8.18 -36.08 -3.98
CA ARG A 125 8.88 -36.95 -3.01
C ARG A 125 9.85 -36.14 -2.15
N SER A 126 9.29 -35.38 -1.21
CA SER A 126 9.84 -35.40 0.14
C SER A 126 8.83 -36.21 0.97
N PRO A 127 9.22 -37.38 1.51
CA PRO A 127 8.29 -38.21 2.26
C PRO A 127 7.91 -37.48 3.54
N LYS A 128 6.62 -37.24 3.73
CA LYS A 128 6.00 -36.70 4.95
C LYS A 128 6.66 -35.42 5.47
N GLY A 129 6.12 -34.28 5.05
CA GLY A 129 6.10 -33.09 5.88
C GLY A 129 5.30 -33.38 7.17
N LEU A 130 5.89 -34.16 8.07
CA LEU A 130 5.51 -34.11 9.47
C LEU A 130 5.78 -32.66 9.88
N ALA A 131 4.70 -31.90 10.13
CA ALA A 131 4.82 -30.61 10.78
C ALA A 131 5.78 -30.80 11.95
N ASN A 132 6.87 -30.05 11.94
CA ASN A 132 7.94 -30.21 12.90
C ASN A 132 7.37 -29.87 14.28
N ARG A 133 6.85 -30.87 15.02
CA ARG A 133 6.10 -30.65 16.27
C ARG A 133 6.93 -29.90 17.30
N VAL A 134 8.26 -30.00 17.19
CA VAL A 134 9.24 -29.26 17.99
C VAL A 134 9.06 -27.75 17.87
N GLU A 135 8.69 -27.21 16.69
CA GLU A 135 8.44 -25.78 16.49
C GLU A 135 7.20 -25.28 17.25
N PHE A 136 6.30 -26.18 17.64
CA PHE A 136 5.06 -25.89 18.36
C PHE A 136 5.14 -26.25 19.85
N ILE A 137 6.18 -26.96 20.28
CA ILE A 137 6.43 -27.25 21.70
C ILE A 137 7.15 -26.04 22.29
N ARG A 138 6.47 -25.33 23.20
CA ARG A 138 7.07 -24.20 23.91
C ARG A 138 8.16 -24.73 24.87
N PRO A 139 9.43 -24.28 24.77
CA PRO A 139 10.48 -24.72 25.68
C PRO A 139 10.23 -24.21 27.10
N ARG A 140 10.51 -25.03 28.11
CA ARG A 140 10.38 -24.68 29.54
C ARG A 140 11.11 -23.39 29.91
N GLU A 141 12.23 -23.10 29.24
CA GLU A 141 13.01 -21.87 29.40
C GLU A 141 12.20 -20.62 29.08
N LYS A 142 11.35 -20.66 28.04
CA LYS A 142 10.50 -19.54 27.64
C LYS A 142 9.42 -19.27 28.69
N ASP A 143 8.86 -20.31 29.30
CA ASP A 143 7.88 -20.16 30.38
C ASP A 143 8.52 -19.64 31.68
N LEU A 144 9.74 -20.07 32.01
CA LEU A 144 10.50 -19.53 33.14
C LEU A 144 10.85 -18.04 32.94
N ALA A 145 11.22 -17.65 31.71
CA ALA A 145 11.46 -16.25 31.36
C ALA A 145 10.19 -15.40 31.49
N LEU A 146 9.05 -15.89 30.98
CA LEU A 146 7.76 -15.22 31.11
C LEU A 146 7.32 -15.09 32.58
N ALA A 147 7.52 -16.12 33.40
CA ALA A 147 7.23 -16.09 34.83
C ALA A 147 8.08 -15.06 35.58
N ARG A 148 9.38 -14.94 35.24
CA ARG A 148 10.26 -13.90 35.79
C ARG A 148 9.78 -12.49 35.42
N ILE A 149 9.40 -12.28 34.16
CA ILE A 149 8.88 -10.98 33.68
C ILE A 149 7.56 -10.63 34.39
N ALA A 150 6.65 -11.59 34.53
CA ALA A 150 5.38 -11.40 35.24
C ALA A 150 5.58 -11.06 36.73
N LYS A 151 6.51 -11.75 37.41
CA LYS A 151 6.85 -11.49 38.83
C LYS A 151 7.49 -10.11 39.02
N LYS A 152 8.34 -9.68 38.09
CA LYS A 152 8.95 -8.33 38.09
C LYS A 152 7.92 -7.24 37.85
N ARG A 153 6.92 -7.48 36.98
CA ARG A 153 5.79 -6.57 36.76
C ARG A 153 4.90 -6.44 38.00
N ARG A 154 4.54 -7.56 38.65
CA ARG A 154 3.76 -7.55 39.90
C ARG A 154 4.45 -6.75 41.02
N ARG A 155 5.76 -6.93 41.20
CA ARG A 155 6.56 -6.18 42.18
C ARG A 155 6.68 -4.68 41.89
N ARG A 156 6.60 -4.26 40.62
CA ARG A 156 6.62 -2.83 40.25
C ARG A 156 5.26 -2.14 40.41
N GLY A 157 4.16 -2.89 40.38
CA GLY A 157 2.82 -2.34 40.59
C GLY A 157 2.42 -2.15 42.06
N THR A 158 3.20 -2.69 43.01
CA THR A 158 2.92 -2.60 44.46
C THR A 158 3.61 -1.42 45.15
N VAL A 159 4.40 -0.62 44.42
CA VAL A 159 5.21 0.48 44.98
C VAL A 159 4.62 1.86 44.66
N GLN A 160 3.37 1.93 44.16
CA GLN A 160 2.70 3.21 43.81
C GLN A 160 1.35 3.42 44.52
N SER A 161 1.12 2.72 45.62
CA SER A 161 -0.06 2.95 46.47
C SER A 161 0.40 3.01 47.92
N GLU A 162 1.02 4.14 48.27
CA GLU A 162 1.06 4.77 49.59
C GLU A 162 1.25 6.28 49.36
#